data_AF-A0AAN7T6U2-F1
#
_entry.id   AF-A0AAN7T6U2-F1
#
_cell.length_a   1.000
_cell.length_b   1.000
_cell.length_c   1.000
_cell.angle_alpha   90.00
_cell.angle_beta   90.00
_cell.angle_gamma   90.00
#
_symmetry.space_group_name_H-M   'P 1'
#
loop_
_entity.id
_entity.type
_entity.pdbx_description
1 polymer ?
#
loop_
_entity_poly.entity_id
_entity_poly.type
_entity_poly.pdbx_seq_one_letter_code
_entity_poly.pdbx_strand_id
1 'polypeptide(L)'
;MSINYQNSKQDDPAVKPATSTTEFIAPVNHTSTFPTTLSDLDHHLPLVSSGTNKSIYSTLSALRKSTLSIPNRLTSILQDANFVEALQHYLNDHCSSHQSKDAIWPLIPNERSGSWALDQALKLESQTSFLSQEPRNEKRVDVQPVSAYFKSTDGHVSQWSFSTRRLNLPVLQLLGHASSQGTGCVLIDTTRRGKSYPDALRRTVPIWSTVWNRVLFPEMVDSGYCDFQSFGLEGSETSQIESRIPQFAADLRALGLSLEDLRQKVKRPVRCVWVSQPGDKQHWEECFENLVQQIQSETWRSQQASGTNNINILICCSASKRVLGAEMSEDGYIQGAGDDSEGWSRGLTAKLFWDNKQVLMEAVHEGADLEQLVDDIVASSKVSQHVGHAILVAPTTNLFIATGSNEVSKQTRETFSIVIACNANVQQDDEKLLALGCKQGKLGSKVLREKLVQVKARCEQTLKKTPNAKVLVTCSTGRDLSVGVVLVLLCCFYHDQGTIDFFRFRSIDKQFIKQRLAWITSSKPDANPSRATLQAVNSFLMGRPD
;
A
#
# COMPACT_ATOMS: atom_id res chain seq x y z
N MET A 1 -8.73 19.94 61.13
CA MET A 1 -9.36 19.26 62.28
C MET A 1 -9.66 17.84 61.85
N SER A 2 -8.83 16.91 62.34
CA SER A 2 -8.90 15.48 62.09
C SER A 2 -10.01 14.85 62.93
N ILE A 3 -10.74 13.88 62.36
CA ILE A 3 -11.68 13.05 63.14
C ILE A 3 -11.24 11.59 62.98
N ASN A 4 -10.68 11.08 64.07
CA ASN A 4 -10.43 9.66 64.34
C ASN A 4 -11.75 8.99 64.74
N TYR A 5 -11.96 7.74 64.35
CA TYR A 5 -12.90 6.84 65.02
C TYR A 5 -12.18 5.59 65.51
N GLN A 6 -12.35 5.33 66.81
CA GLN A 6 -11.75 4.25 67.58
C GLN A 6 -12.50 2.93 67.34
N ASN A 7 -11.74 1.83 67.25
CA ASN A 7 -12.20 0.45 67.34
C ASN A 7 -12.29 0.01 68.81
N SER A 8 -13.41 -0.58 69.22
CA SER A 8 -13.56 -1.34 70.47
C SER A 8 -13.64 -2.84 70.17
N LYS A 9 -12.70 -3.60 70.74
CA LYS A 9 -12.70 -5.06 70.86
C LYS A 9 -13.59 -5.50 72.02
N GLN A 10 -14.19 -6.69 71.90
CA GLN A 10 -14.65 -7.48 73.05
C GLN A 10 -14.46 -8.98 72.74
N ASP A 11 -13.61 -9.63 73.54
CA ASP A 11 -13.41 -11.09 73.69
C ASP A 11 -14.67 -11.69 74.39
N ASP A 12 -15.05 -12.97 74.43
CA ASP A 12 -14.45 -14.33 74.40
C ASP A 12 -15.68 -15.33 74.47
N PRO A 13 -15.62 -16.68 74.64
CA PRO A 13 -14.52 -17.65 74.58
C PRO A 13 -14.85 -18.98 73.84
N ALA A 14 -13.86 -19.88 73.82
CA ALA A 14 -13.79 -21.18 73.17
C ALA A 14 -14.64 -22.33 73.79
N VAL A 15 -15.12 -23.24 72.92
CA VAL A 15 -15.46 -24.64 73.25
C VAL A 15 -15.10 -25.56 72.06
N LYS A 16 -14.40 -26.67 72.33
CA LYS A 16 -14.18 -27.86 71.45
C LYS A 16 -14.56 -29.11 72.29
N PRO A 17 -14.72 -30.32 71.73
CA PRO A 17 -15.18 -30.72 70.40
C PRO A 17 -16.28 -31.82 70.47
N ALA A 18 -17.01 -32.09 69.38
CA ALA A 18 -17.77 -33.34 69.23
C ALA A 18 -17.78 -33.80 67.77
N THR A 19 -17.38 -35.05 67.58
CA THR A 19 -17.38 -35.83 66.34
C THR A 19 -18.79 -36.27 65.95
N SER A 20 -19.27 -35.95 64.74
CA SER A 20 -20.05 -36.92 63.95
C SER A 20 -20.04 -36.57 62.46
N THR A 21 -19.72 -37.57 61.67
CA THR A 21 -19.78 -37.63 60.21
C THR A 21 -21.21 -37.49 59.70
N THR A 22 -21.46 -36.55 58.79
CA THR A 22 -22.53 -36.69 57.77
C THR A 22 -22.23 -35.75 56.60
N GLU A 23 -22.08 -36.32 55.41
CA GLU A 23 -21.83 -35.62 54.14
C GLU A 23 -23.03 -34.75 53.75
N PHE A 24 -22.79 -33.47 53.46
CA PHE A 24 -23.70 -32.63 52.71
C PHE A 24 -22.92 -31.76 51.71
N ILE A 25 -23.33 -31.88 50.45
CA ILE A 25 -22.76 -31.24 49.25
C ILE A 25 -23.05 -29.73 49.28
N ALA A 26 -22.04 -28.90 49.06
CA ALA A 26 -22.13 -27.44 48.92
C ALA A 26 -21.76 -26.99 47.48
N PRO A 27 -22.26 -25.83 47.00
CA PRO A 27 -22.33 -25.49 45.57
C PRO A 27 -21.01 -24.89 45.04
N VAL A 28 -20.68 -25.18 43.78
CA VAL A 28 -19.50 -24.66 43.09
C VAL A 28 -19.78 -23.27 42.52
N ASN A 29 -19.11 -22.26 43.07
CA ASN A 29 -18.94 -20.94 42.46
C ASN A 29 -17.79 -21.00 41.44
N HIS A 30 -18.07 -20.80 40.15
CA HIS A 30 -17.04 -20.60 39.13
C HIS A 30 -16.53 -19.16 39.16
N THR A 31 -15.42 -18.93 39.87
CA THR A 31 -14.56 -17.75 39.66
C THR A 31 -13.37 -18.19 38.82
N SER A 32 -13.32 -17.74 37.57
CA SER A 32 -12.18 -17.95 36.66
C SER A 32 -11.00 -17.12 37.16
N THR A 33 -10.02 -17.78 37.76
CA THR A 33 -8.73 -17.19 38.14
C THR A 33 -7.70 -17.60 37.09
N PHE A 34 -7.04 -16.61 36.46
CA PHE A 34 -5.93 -16.89 35.56
C PHE A 34 -4.78 -17.55 36.35
N PRO A 35 -4.09 -18.55 35.78
CA PRO A 35 -3.00 -19.24 36.46
C PRO A 35 -1.85 -18.26 36.72
N THR A 36 -1.46 -18.12 37.99
CA THR A 36 -0.36 -17.23 38.42
C THR A 36 0.82 -18.01 39.02
N THR A 37 0.68 -19.33 39.18
CA THR A 37 1.72 -20.22 39.72
C THR A 37 1.96 -21.43 38.81
N LEU A 38 3.16 -22.03 38.92
CA LEU A 38 3.56 -23.21 38.11
C LEU A 38 2.64 -24.42 38.31
N SER A 39 2.08 -24.58 39.50
CA SER A 39 1.11 -25.63 39.84
C SER A 39 -0.23 -25.45 39.11
N ASP A 40 -0.59 -24.22 38.74
CA ASP A 40 -1.87 -23.94 38.06
C ASP A 40 -1.84 -24.37 36.57
N LEU A 41 -0.64 -24.56 36.00
CA LEU A 41 -0.45 -25.08 34.64
C LEU A 41 -0.56 -26.60 34.54
N ASP A 42 -0.32 -27.33 35.63
CA ASP A 42 -0.31 -28.80 35.65
C ASP A 42 -1.73 -29.38 35.48
N HIS A 43 -2.77 -28.62 35.84
CA HIS A 43 -4.17 -29.02 35.68
C HIS A 43 -4.71 -28.84 34.26
N HIS A 44 -4.05 -28.04 33.40
CA HIS A 44 -4.52 -27.76 32.04
C HIS A 44 -3.73 -28.48 30.94
N LEU A 45 -2.63 -29.16 31.26
CA LEU A 45 -1.81 -29.89 30.28
C LEU A 45 -1.26 -31.19 30.89
N PRO A 46 -1.79 -32.37 30.51
CA PRO A 46 -1.22 -33.65 30.95
C PRO A 46 0.05 -33.94 30.12
N LEU A 47 1.17 -33.27 30.43
CA LEU A 47 2.40 -33.40 29.63
C LEU A 47 3.71 -33.37 30.42
N VAL A 48 3.68 -33.51 31.76
CA VAL A 48 4.90 -33.61 32.58
C VAL A 48 5.25 -35.07 32.98
N SER A 49 4.50 -36.07 32.51
CA SER A 49 4.82 -37.48 32.78
C SER A 49 5.46 -38.21 31.59
N SER A 50 6.57 -37.69 31.03
CA SER A 50 7.57 -38.52 30.32
C SER A 50 8.80 -37.72 29.87
N GLY A 51 9.88 -37.84 30.65
CA GLY A 51 11.24 -38.08 30.14
C GLY A 51 11.96 -37.07 29.22
N THR A 52 11.40 -35.90 28.90
CA THR A 52 12.13 -34.89 28.10
C THR A 52 12.06 -33.51 28.74
N ASN A 53 13.16 -33.08 29.38
CA ASN A 53 13.37 -31.70 29.83
C ASN A 53 13.47 -30.78 28.60
N LYS A 54 12.34 -30.41 27.99
CA LYS A 54 12.31 -29.27 27.06
C LYS A 54 12.55 -28.00 27.87
N SER A 55 13.69 -27.36 27.62
CA SER A 55 14.04 -26.07 28.23
C SER A 55 12.90 -25.07 28.09
N ILE A 56 12.61 -24.27 29.11
CA ILE A 56 11.64 -23.17 29.09
C ILE A 56 11.82 -22.28 27.84
N TYR A 57 13.06 -22.08 27.41
CA TYR A 57 13.38 -21.36 26.18
C TYR A 57 12.82 -22.03 24.92
N SER A 58 12.90 -23.36 24.83
CA SER A 58 12.36 -24.14 23.71
C SER A 58 10.82 -24.11 23.68
N THR A 59 10.18 -24.14 24.85
CA THR A 59 8.73 -24.02 24.99
C THR A 59 8.24 -22.61 24.62
N LEU A 60 8.90 -21.56 25.14
CA LEU A 60 8.61 -20.17 24.76
C LEU A 60 8.87 -19.90 23.28
N SER A 61 9.92 -20.50 22.70
CA SER A 61 10.18 -20.40 21.26
C SER A 61 9.13 -21.13 20.43
N ALA A 62 8.63 -22.29 20.88
CA ALA A 62 7.55 -23.02 20.22
C ALA A 62 6.23 -22.24 20.29
N LEU A 63 5.91 -21.65 21.44
CA LEU A 63 4.74 -20.78 21.63
C LEU A 63 4.80 -19.50 20.77
N ARG A 64 5.97 -18.87 20.66
CA ARG A 64 6.16 -17.74 19.74
C ARG A 64 5.96 -18.14 18.28
N LYS A 65 6.46 -19.32 17.88
CA LYS A 65 6.27 -19.84 16.52
C LYS A 65 4.81 -20.19 16.23
N SER A 66 4.08 -20.77 17.18
CA SER A 66 2.65 -21.07 17.01
C SER A 66 1.80 -19.80 16.94
N THR A 67 2.18 -18.76 17.70
CA THR A 67 1.52 -17.45 17.65
C THR A 67 1.71 -16.76 16.29
N LEU A 68 2.86 -16.95 15.66
CA LEU A 68 3.20 -16.40 14.34
C LEU A 68 2.78 -17.30 13.15
N SER A 69 1.78 -18.15 13.34
CA SER A 69 1.33 -19.09 12.31
C SER A 69 0.62 -18.40 11.14
N ILE A 70 0.58 -19.07 9.97
CA ILE A 70 -0.21 -18.65 8.81
C ILE A 70 -1.70 -18.45 9.19
N PRO A 71 -2.39 -19.38 9.89
CA PRO A 71 -3.79 -19.17 10.26
C PRO A 71 -4.03 -17.89 11.07
N ASN A 72 -3.17 -17.59 12.03
CA ASN A 72 -3.25 -16.35 12.81
C ASN A 72 -3.05 -15.11 11.94
N ARG A 73 -2.16 -15.17 10.95
CA ARG A 73 -1.91 -14.06 10.00
C ARG A 73 -3.10 -13.79 9.12
N LEU A 74 -3.69 -14.84 8.54
CA LEU A 74 -4.88 -14.73 7.69
C LEU A 74 -6.07 -14.17 8.50
N THR A 75 -6.27 -14.68 9.73
CA THR A 75 -7.31 -14.19 10.64
C THR A 75 -7.08 -12.73 11.02
N SER A 76 -5.83 -12.34 11.30
CA SER A 76 -5.48 -10.94 11.62
C SER A 76 -5.73 -10.01 10.44
N ILE A 77 -5.40 -10.45 9.22
CA ILE A 77 -5.68 -9.70 7.98
C ILE A 77 -7.19 -9.46 7.83
N LEU A 78 -8.02 -10.45 8.12
CA LEU A 78 -9.48 -10.27 8.06
C LEU A 78 -10.00 -9.33 9.14
N GLN A 79 -9.43 -9.38 10.36
CA GLN A 79 -9.79 -8.43 11.41
C GLN A 79 -9.48 -6.99 10.98
N ASP A 80 -8.29 -6.74 10.43
CA ASP A 80 -7.90 -5.43 9.89
C ASP A 80 -8.83 -4.99 8.74
N ALA A 81 -9.23 -5.91 7.85
CA ALA A 81 -10.14 -5.62 6.75
C ALA A 81 -11.57 -5.29 7.22
N ASN A 82 -12.07 -5.99 8.25
CA ASN A 82 -13.39 -5.70 8.83
C ASN A 82 -13.46 -4.28 9.42
N PHE A 83 -12.35 -3.78 9.98
CA PHE A 83 -12.27 -2.41 10.47
C PHE A 83 -12.37 -1.40 9.31
N VAL A 84 -11.65 -1.66 8.21
CA VAL A 84 -11.69 -0.82 7.01
C VAL A 84 -13.09 -0.76 6.41
N GLU A 85 -13.78 -1.90 6.32
CA GLU A 85 -15.16 -1.96 5.83
C GLU A 85 -16.12 -1.20 6.74
N ALA A 86 -16.03 -1.40 8.07
CA ALA A 86 -16.87 -0.68 9.03
C ALA A 86 -16.62 0.84 9.00
N LEU A 87 -15.36 1.26 8.86
CA LEU A 87 -14.99 2.66 8.69
C LEU A 87 -15.65 3.25 7.44
N GLN A 88 -15.62 2.53 6.32
CA GLN A 88 -16.21 3.01 5.08
C GLN A 88 -17.72 3.22 5.22
N HIS A 89 -18.43 2.23 5.77
CA HIS A 89 -19.86 2.34 6.03
C HIS A 89 -20.17 3.54 6.92
N TYR A 90 -19.44 3.68 8.03
CA TYR A 90 -19.64 4.81 8.94
C TYR A 90 -19.44 6.17 8.26
N LEU A 91 -18.39 6.31 7.44
CA LEU A 91 -18.11 7.54 6.69
C LEU A 91 -19.21 7.85 5.67
N ASN A 92 -19.70 6.83 4.95
CA ASN A 92 -20.79 7.01 3.98
C ASN A 92 -22.07 7.49 4.69
N ASP A 93 -22.36 6.97 5.89
CA ASP A 93 -23.56 7.34 6.65
C ASP A 93 -23.46 8.74 7.30
N HIS A 94 -22.29 9.12 7.81
CA HIS A 94 -22.15 10.31 8.68
C HIS A 94 -21.47 11.51 8.03
N CYS A 95 -20.67 11.30 6.97
CA CYS A 95 -20.00 12.38 6.24
C CYS A 95 -20.72 12.77 4.94
N SER A 96 -21.85 12.13 4.62
CA SER A 96 -22.70 12.54 3.50
C SER A 96 -23.27 13.94 3.75
N SER A 97 -22.93 14.90 2.89
CA SER A 97 -23.53 16.23 2.93
C SER A 97 -25.06 16.13 2.80
N HIS A 98 -25.80 17.02 3.47
CA HIS A 98 -27.27 17.01 3.57
C HIS A 98 -28.06 17.04 2.22
N GLN A 99 -27.38 16.99 1.07
CA GLN A 99 -28.00 17.06 -0.26
C GLN A 99 -27.69 15.87 -1.18
N SER A 100 -26.78 14.95 -0.82
CA SER A 100 -26.60 13.69 -1.55
C SER A 100 -26.57 12.51 -0.60
N LYS A 101 -27.64 11.71 -0.60
CA LYS A 101 -27.75 10.46 0.17
C LYS A 101 -26.76 9.36 -0.25
N ASP A 102 -25.92 9.63 -1.24
CA ASP A 102 -25.05 8.65 -1.88
C ASP A 102 -23.56 9.04 -1.86
N ALA A 103 -23.07 9.85 -0.91
CA ALA A 103 -21.64 10.20 -0.90
C ALA A 103 -20.78 8.99 -0.49
N ILE A 104 -19.96 8.49 -1.42
CA ILE A 104 -19.13 7.30 -1.20
C ILE A 104 -17.70 7.74 -0.97
N TRP A 105 -17.08 7.20 0.08
CA TRP A 105 -15.65 7.36 0.35
C TRP A 105 -14.86 6.24 -0.34
N PRO A 106 -14.15 6.53 -1.46
CA PRO A 106 -13.38 5.52 -2.16
C PRO A 106 -12.19 5.05 -1.31
N LEU A 107 -11.97 3.73 -1.32
CA LEU A 107 -10.88 3.08 -0.60
C LEU A 107 -9.67 2.89 -1.51
N ILE A 108 -8.50 3.28 -1.03
CA ILE A 108 -7.23 3.22 -1.75
C ILE A 108 -6.25 2.40 -0.90
N PRO A 109 -5.81 1.22 -1.33
CA PRO A 109 -4.75 0.52 -0.63
C PRO A 109 -3.41 1.21 -0.92
N ASN A 110 -2.60 1.41 0.12
CA ASN A 110 -1.17 1.59 -0.05
C ASN A 110 -0.57 0.22 -0.39
N GLU A 111 -0.11 0.06 -1.63
CA GLU A 111 0.34 -1.22 -2.19
C GLU A 111 1.39 -1.90 -1.30
N ARG A 112 1.35 -3.24 -1.31
CA ARG A 112 2.00 -4.17 -0.36
C ARG A 112 1.13 -4.40 0.86
N SER A 113 1.39 -3.70 1.96
CA SER A 113 0.81 -3.88 3.28
C SER A 113 -0.69 -3.57 3.31
N GLY A 114 -1.11 -2.44 2.72
CA GLY A 114 -2.51 -2.01 2.67
C GLY A 114 -3.38 -2.89 1.77
N SER A 115 -2.82 -3.49 0.72
CA SER A 115 -3.57 -4.39 -0.18
C SER A 115 -4.07 -5.65 0.51
N TRP A 116 -3.40 -6.09 1.59
CA TRP A 116 -3.89 -7.22 2.39
C TRP A 116 -5.14 -6.88 3.20
N ALA A 117 -5.24 -5.64 3.69
CA ALA A 117 -6.37 -5.19 4.53
C ALA A 117 -7.57 -4.66 3.72
N LEU A 118 -7.60 -4.85 2.40
CA LEU A 118 -8.68 -4.37 1.55
C LEU A 118 -9.06 -5.41 0.49
N ASP A 119 -10.32 -5.83 0.51
CA ASP A 119 -10.90 -6.69 -0.53
C ASP A 119 -10.91 -5.96 -1.88
N GLN A 120 -10.50 -6.67 -2.92
CA GLN A 120 -10.46 -6.17 -4.29
C GLN A 120 -11.86 -5.86 -4.84
N ALA A 121 -12.89 -6.60 -4.43
CA ALA A 121 -14.27 -6.34 -4.80
C ALA A 121 -14.76 -5.01 -4.19
N LEU A 122 -14.57 -4.84 -2.87
CA LEU A 122 -14.91 -3.61 -2.15
C LEU A 122 -14.14 -2.40 -2.68
N LYS A 123 -12.86 -2.58 -3.00
CA LYS A 123 -12.04 -1.56 -3.67
C LYS A 123 -12.68 -1.11 -4.99
N LEU A 124 -13.02 -2.06 -5.86
CA LEU A 124 -13.58 -1.76 -7.18
C LEU A 124 -14.94 -1.09 -7.07
N GLU A 125 -15.81 -1.59 -6.19
CA GLU A 125 -17.13 -1.04 -5.92
C GLU A 125 -17.04 0.39 -5.41
N SER A 126 -16.26 0.64 -4.36
CA SER A 126 -16.12 1.97 -3.76
C SER A 126 -15.65 3.03 -4.76
N GLN A 127 -14.68 2.68 -5.60
CA GLN A 127 -14.11 3.60 -6.59
C GLN A 127 -15.04 3.78 -7.79
N THR A 128 -15.64 2.71 -8.31
CA THR A 128 -16.55 2.78 -9.46
C THR A 128 -17.80 3.59 -9.11
N SER A 129 -18.35 3.35 -7.92
CA SER A 129 -19.54 4.06 -7.45
C SER A 129 -19.23 5.53 -7.20
N PHE A 130 -18.09 5.87 -6.60
CA PHE A 130 -17.64 7.27 -6.47
C PHE A 130 -17.46 7.96 -7.83
N LEU A 131 -16.86 7.30 -8.80
CA LEU A 131 -16.60 7.88 -10.12
C LEU A 131 -17.86 8.05 -10.97
N SER A 132 -18.92 7.26 -10.69
CA SER A 132 -20.18 7.27 -11.43
C SER A 132 -21.15 8.38 -11.01
N GLN A 133 -20.82 9.19 -10.01
CA GLN A 133 -21.70 10.24 -9.46
C GLN A 133 -21.78 11.52 -10.32
N GLU A 134 -21.08 11.60 -11.45
CA GLU A 134 -21.11 12.75 -12.37
C GLU A 134 -22.14 12.59 -13.52
N PRO A 135 -22.70 13.68 -14.07
CA PRO A 135 -23.68 13.63 -15.16
C PRO A 135 -23.11 12.95 -16.41
N ARG A 136 -23.81 11.92 -16.88
CA ARG A 136 -23.51 11.12 -18.08
C ARG A 136 -23.41 12.01 -19.33
N ASN A 137 -22.20 12.40 -19.74
CA ASN A 137 -21.99 12.91 -21.11
C ASN A 137 -20.69 12.45 -21.78
N GLU A 138 -19.87 11.61 -21.15
CA GLU A 138 -18.69 11.05 -21.78
C GLU A 138 -18.68 9.52 -21.68
N LYS A 139 -18.20 8.87 -22.76
CA LYS A 139 -18.08 7.42 -22.91
C LYS A 139 -17.56 6.80 -21.61
N ARG A 140 -18.17 5.70 -21.14
CA ARG A 140 -17.64 4.87 -20.05
C ARG A 140 -16.17 4.58 -20.34
N VAL A 141 -15.27 5.33 -19.71
CA VAL A 141 -13.84 5.04 -19.72
C VAL A 141 -13.67 3.86 -18.76
N ASP A 142 -12.99 2.80 -19.19
CA ASP A 142 -12.61 1.70 -18.28
C ASP A 142 -11.74 2.29 -17.16
N VAL A 143 -12.34 2.61 -16.02
CA VAL A 143 -11.60 3.22 -14.92
C VAL A 143 -10.79 2.13 -14.23
N GLN A 144 -9.48 2.22 -14.39
CA GLN A 144 -8.54 1.34 -13.72
C GLN A 144 -8.60 1.58 -12.21
N PRO A 145 -8.67 0.53 -11.37
CA PRO A 145 -8.68 0.67 -9.92
C PRO A 145 -7.43 1.41 -9.44
N VAL A 146 -7.64 2.46 -8.67
CA VAL A 146 -6.59 3.30 -8.08
C VAL A 146 -5.97 2.58 -6.89
N SER A 147 -4.65 2.57 -6.85
CA SER A 147 -3.87 2.24 -5.66
C SER A 147 -2.81 3.31 -5.43
N ALA A 148 -2.29 3.37 -4.22
CA ALA A 148 -1.15 4.23 -3.86
C ALA A 148 0.12 3.40 -3.68
N TYR A 149 1.27 4.05 -3.77
CA TYR A 149 2.57 3.48 -3.42
C TYR A 149 3.39 4.52 -2.65
N PHE A 150 3.10 4.66 -1.36
CA PHE A 150 3.88 5.44 -0.40
C PHE A 150 4.79 4.50 0.37
N LYS A 151 6.09 4.79 0.38
CA LYS A 151 7.07 3.95 1.09
C LYS A 151 7.43 4.57 2.42
N SER A 152 7.41 3.76 3.46
CA SER A 152 7.80 4.14 4.83
C SER A 152 9.22 4.72 4.90
N THR A 153 10.16 4.17 4.12
CA THR A 153 11.56 4.64 4.13
C THR A 153 11.72 6.09 3.70
N ASP A 154 10.80 6.62 2.90
CA ASP A 154 10.84 8.01 2.47
C ASP A 154 10.50 8.96 3.64
N GLY A 155 9.78 8.48 4.65
CA GLY A 155 9.41 9.19 5.86
C GLY A 155 10.28 8.85 7.08
N HIS A 156 11.37 8.11 6.93
CA HIS A 156 12.26 7.85 8.06
C HIS A 156 12.93 9.15 8.54
N VAL A 157 13.18 9.23 9.85
CA VAL A 157 13.97 10.30 10.46
C VAL A 157 15.30 10.46 9.70
N SER A 158 15.73 11.71 9.48
CA SER A 158 16.89 12.11 8.64
C SER A 158 16.75 11.91 7.13
N GLN A 159 15.79 11.11 6.66
CA GLN A 159 15.55 10.91 5.23
C GLN A 159 14.58 11.95 4.67
N TRP A 160 13.38 12.03 5.24
CA TRP A 160 12.25 12.92 4.86
C TRP A 160 12.31 13.35 3.39
N SER A 161 11.92 12.45 2.49
CA SER A 161 12.17 12.59 1.06
C SER A 161 10.87 12.61 0.25
N PHE A 162 10.87 13.36 -0.85
CA PHE A 162 9.85 13.29 -1.87
C PHE A 162 10.31 12.41 -3.04
N SER A 163 9.49 11.44 -3.43
CA SER A 163 9.85 10.50 -4.50
C SER A 163 9.37 10.97 -5.88
N THR A 164 10.29 11.47 -6.70
CA THR A 164 10.00 11.82 -8.11
C THR A 164 9.68 10.63 -9.02
N ARG A 165 9.75 9.39 -8.48
CA ARG A 165 9.43 8.14 -9.19
C ARG A 165 8.08 7.55 -8.83
N ARG A 166 7.52 7.97 -7.68
CA ARG A 166 6.29 7.41 -7.09
C ARG A 166 5.39 8.59 -6.79
N LEU A 167 4.84 9.14 -7.86
CA LEU A 167 4.13 10.42 -7.82
C LEU A 167 2.70 10.28 -7.27
N ASN A 168 2.14 9.06 -7.28
CA ASN A 168 0.76 8.78 -6.84
C ASN A 168 -0.29 9.68 -7.51
N LEU A 169 -0.09 10.00 -8.81
CA LEU A 169 -1.00 10.88 -9.58
C LEU A 169 -2.46 10.41 -9.61
N PRO A 170 -2.78 9.10 -9.70
CA PRO A 170 -4.17 8.67 -9.66
C PRO A 170 -4.87 8.99 -8.35
N VAL A 171 -4.15 9.02 -7.22
CA VAL A 171 -4.71 9.43 -5.92
C VAL A 171 -5.12 10.91 -5.96
N LEU A 172 -4.28 11.78 -6.54
CA LEU A 172 -4.61 13.20 -6.71
C LEU A 172 -5.82 13.40 -7.63
N GLN A 173 -5.87 12.67 -8.74
CA GLN A 173 -6.97 12.78 -9.68
C GLN A 173 -8.28 12.28 -9.09
N LEU A 174 -8.24 11.19 -8.31
CA LEU A 174 -9.41 10.68 -7.60
C LEU A 174 -9.93 11.69 -6.57
N LEU A 175 -9.03 12.32 -5.81
CA LEU A 175 -9.39 13.40 -4.88
C LEU A 175 -10.07 14.58 -5.60
N GLY A 176 -9.64 14.96 -6.80
CA GLY A 176 -10.25 16.07 -7.54
C GLY A 176 -11.53 15.75 -8.31
N HIS A 177 -11.93 14.47 -8.38
CA HIS A 177 -13.05 14.03 -9.23
C HIS A 177 -14.40 14.58 -8.77
N ALA A 178 -14.76 14.46 -7.48
CA ALA A 178 -16.08 14.87 -7.02
C ALA A 178 -16.26 16.42 -6.98
N SER A 179 -17.34 16.91 -7.60
CA SER A 179 -17.36 18.24 -8.22
C SER A 179 -17.97 19.41 -7.44
N SER A 180 -18.39 19.31 -6.16
CA SER A 180 -19.03 20.49 -5.55
C SER A 180 -18.83 20.73 -4.05
N GLN A 181 -18.88 19.74 -3.15
CA GLN A 181 -19.05 20.03 -1.71
C GLN A 181 -17.83 19.66 -0.81
N GLY A 182 -16.76 19.15 -1.40
CA GLY A 182 -15.63 18.58 -0.66
C GLY A 182 -15.59 17.09 -0.91
N THR A 183 -14.40 16.58 -1.18
CA THR A 183 -14.19 15.17 -1.52
C THR A 183 -13.27 14.58 -0.49
N GLY A 184 -13.27 13.26 -0.39
CA GLY A 184 -12.12 12.63 0.20
C GLY A 184 -11.97 11.18 -0.20
N CYS A 185 -10.83 10.62 0.19
CA CYS A 185 -10.51 9.22 -0.04
C CYS A 185 -9.90 8.63 1.22
N VAL A 186 -10.00 7.31 1.37
CA VAL A 186 -9.38 6.59 2.48
C VAL A 186 -8.15 5.85 1.95
N LEU A 187 -6.97 6.29 2.38
CA LEU A 187 -5.70 5.61 2.14
C LEU A 187 -5.45 4.60 3.26
N ILE A 188 -5.42 3.33 2.92
CA ILE A 188 -5.31 2.21 3.86
C ILE A 188 -3.89 1.68 3.87
N ASP A 189 -3.32 1.55 5.06
CA ASP A 189 -2.04 0.89 5.27
C ASP A 189 -2.09 0.05 6.56
N THR A 190 -1.19 -0.93 6.68
CA THR A 190 -1.00 -1.69 7.91
C THR A 190 0.35 -1.32 8.53
N THR A 191 0.51 -1.56 9.83
CA THR A 191 1.75 -1.21 10.54
C THR A 191 2.17 -2.31 11.48
N ARG A 192 3.49 -2.47 11.64
CA ARG A 192 4.11 -3.44 12.54
C ARG A 192 3.89 -3.08 14.01
N ARG A 193 4.15 -4.09 14.85
CA ARG A 193 4.08 -4.05 16.31
C ARG A 193 4.57 -2.75 16.94
N GLY A 194 3.78 -2.20 17.86
CA GLY A 194 4.14 -1.10 18.74
C GLY A 194 3.90 0.31 18.17
N LYS A 195 3.63 0.44 16.87
CA LYS A 195 3.29 1.71 16.22
C LYS A 195 1.77 1.83 16.01
N SER A 196 1.20 3.03 16.17
CA SER A 196 -0.20 3.29 15.78
C SER A 196 -0.36 3.56 14.29
N TYR A 197 0.69 4.10 13.64
CA TYR A 197 0.71 4.42 12.22
C TYR A 197 2.05 4.03 11.61
N PRO A 198 2.07 3.58 10.34
CA PRO A 198 3.31 3.41 9.61
C PRO A 198 3.90 4.78 9.23
N ASP A 199 5.22 4.83 9.05
CA ASP A 199 5.92 6.08 8.65
C ASP A 199 5.45 6.62 7.30
N ALA A 200 4.90 5.74 6.44
CA ALA A 200 4.26 6.12 5.19
C ALA A 200 3.10 7.10 5.43
N LEU A 201 2.17 6.75 6.32
CA LEU A 201 0.99 7.56 6.65
C LEU A 201 1.33 8.77 7.54
N ARG A 202 2.29 8.62 8.45
CA ARG A 202 2.65 9.68 9.41
C ARG A 202 3.51 10.79 8.79
N ARG A 203 4.37 10.46 7.81
CA ARG A 203 5.41 11.38 7.31
C ARG A 203 5.44 11.46 5.78
N THR A 204 5.51 10.32 5.09
CA THR A 204 5.64 10.33 3.62
C THR A 204 4.43 10.98 2.94
N VAL A 205 3.21 10.62 3.36
CA VAL A 205 1.96 11.17 2.79
C VAL A 205 1.82 12.67 3.06
N PRO A 206 2.06 13.19 4.30
CA PRO A 206 2.10 14.64 4.55
C PRO A 206 3.15 15.42 3.76
N ILE A 207 4.36 14.88 3.61
CA ILE A 207 5.39 15.49 2.76
C ILE A 207 4.90 15.56 1.31
N TRP A 208 4.32 14.47 0.81
CA TRP A 208 3.78 14.40 -0.54
C TRP A 208 2.64 15.39 -0.77
N SER A 209 1.66 15.47 0.13
CA SER A 209 0.52 16.40 0.00
C SER A 209 1.00 17.85 0.05
N THR A 210 1.95 18.17 0.94
CA THR A 210 2.51 19.51 1.06
C THR A 210 3.27 19.94 -0.20
N VAL A 211 4.08 19.06 -0.79
CA VAL A 211 4.80 19.35 -2.04
C VAL A 211 3.81 19.60 -3.19
N TRP A 212 2.78 18.78 -3.33
CA TRP A 212 1.75 18.98 -4.36
C TRP A 212 0.94 20.24 -4.15
N ASN A 213 0.50 20.52 -2.91
CA ASN A 213 -0.20 21.76 -2.59
C ASN A 213 0.63 22.99 -2.93
N ARG A 214 1.93 23.00 -2.58
CA ARG A 214 2.84 24.12 -2.89
C ARG A 214 3.08 24.32 -4.39
N VAL A 215 3.04 23.24 -5.17
CA VAL A 215 3.27 23.31 -6.63
C VAL A 215 2.00 23.66 -7.38
N LEU A 216 0.86 23.08 -7.01
CA LEU A 216 -0.41 23.27 -7.70
C LEU A 216 -1.19 24.48 -7.20
N PHE A 217 -1.08 24.86 -5.93
CA PHE A 217 -1.83 25.95 -5.28
C PHE A 217 -0.90 26.90 -4.50
N PRO A 218 0.09 27.53 -5.16
CA PRO A 218 1.07 28.40 -4.51
C PRO A 218 0.44 29.59 -3.74
N GLU A 219 -0.73 30.06 -4.18
CA GLU A 219 -1.49 31.15 -3.55
C GLU A 219 -2.06 30.78 -2.17
N MET A 220 -2.14 29.49 -1.85
CA MET A 220 -2.72 28.95 -0.62
C MET A 220 -1.65 28.45 0.37
N VAL A 221 -0.38 28.77 0.13
CA VAL A 221 0.74 28.34 0.99
C VAL A 221 0.71 29.06 2.34
N ASP A 222 0.29 30.34 2.37
CA ASP A 222 0.29 31.17 3.58
C ASP A 222 -0.96 30.97 4.46
N SER A 223 -2.00 30.30 3.96
CA SER A 223 -3.28 30.12 4.66
C SER A 223 -3.33 28.85 5.53
N GLY A 224 -2.19 28.39 6.05
CA GLY A 224 -2.10 27.16 6.87
C GLY A 224 -2.19 25.85 6.06
N TYR A 225 -2.38 25.94 4.73
CA TYR A 225 -2.08 24.98 3.64
C TYR A 225 -1.06 23.86 3.94
N CYS A 226 0.04 24.21 4.59
CA CYS A 226 1.25 23.42 4.66
C CYS A 226 1.75 23.15 6.08
N ASP A 227 0.87 23.24 7.09
CA ASP A 227 1.27 23.14 8.50
C ASP A 227 1.52 21.69 8.96
N PHE A 228 2.80 21.34 9.13
CA PHE A 228 3.20 20.04 9.67
C PHE A 228 2.88 19.84 11.16
N GLN A 229 2.66 20.93 11.92
CA GLN A 229 2.30 20.86 13.35
C GLN A 229 0.90 20.29 13.54
N SER A 230 -0.04 20.67 12.67
CA SER A 230 -1.39 20.11 12.60
C SER A 230 -1.42 18.59 12.31
N PHE A 231 -0.29 17.98 11.92
CA PHE A 231 -0.18 16.56 11.54
C PHE A 231 0.44 15.66 12.63
N GLY A 232 0.62 16.16 13.86
CA GLY A 232 1.18 15.37 14.98
C GLY A 232 2.68 15.08 14.89
N LEU A 233 3.42 15.96 14.19
CA LEU A 233 4.89 15.97 14.12
C LEU A 233 5.45 17.02 15.08
N GLU A 234 6.49 16.66 15.84
CA GLU A 234 7.12 17.53 16.84
C GLU A 234 7.92 18.69 16.18
N GLY A 235 8.05 19.82 16.87
CA GLY A 235 8.53 21.08 16.27
C GLY A 235 9.90 21.03 15.58
N SER A 236 10.86 20.25 16.11
CA SER A 236 12.20 20.13 15.49
C SER A 236 12.20 19.24 14.24
N GLU A 237 11.35 18.21 14.20
CA GLU A 237 11.16 17.34 13.03
C GLU A 237 10.44 18.12 11.92
N THR A 238 9.36 18.82 12.28
CA THR A 238 8.62 19.72 11.38
C THR A 238 9.54 20.72 10.69
N SER A 239 10.38 21.44 11.44
CA SER A 239 11.31 22.43 10.88
C SER A 239 12.28 21.81 9.86
N GLN A 240 12.78 20.60 10.14
CA GLN A 240 13.70 19.90 9.24
C GLN A 240 13.01 19.43 7.96
N ILE A 241 11.76 18.97 8.05
CA ILE A 241 10.95 18.61 6.89
C ILE A 241 10.68 19.86 6.04
N GLU A 242 10.20 20.94 6.66
CA GLU A 242 9.86 22.20 6.00
C GLU A 242 11.04 22.77 5.20
N SER A 243 12.24 22.72 5.78
CA SER A 243 13.48 23.18 5.10
C SER A 243 13.77 22.46 3.78
N ARG A 244 13.23 21.24 3.58
CA ARG A 244 13.44 20.42 2.37
C ARG A 244 12.34 20.60 1.33
N ILE A 245 11.16 21.06 1.71
CA ILE A 245 9.99 21.22 0.82
C ILE A 245 10.29 22.10 -0.40
N PRO A 246 11.02 23.24 -0.30
CA PRO A 246 11.35 24.05 -1.48
C PRO A 246 12.11 23.27 -2.55
N GLN A 247 13.10 22.45 -2.15
CA GLN A 247 13.86 21.63 -3.08
C GLN A 247 13.00 20.53 -3.69
N PHE A 248 12.11 19.89 -2.92
CA PHE A 248 11.19 18.88 -3.46
C PHE A 248 10.20 19.48 -4.47
N ALA A 249 9.71 20.69 -4.21
CA ALA A 249 8.87 21.41 -5.15
C ALA A 249 9.64 21.79 -6.43
N ALA A 250 10.92 22.15 -6.32
CA ALA A 250 11.79 22.38 -7.48
C ALA A 250 12.02 21.10 -8.28
N ASP A 251 12.34 19.99 -7.61
CA ASP A 251 12.54 18.68 -8.22
C ASP A 251 11.28 18.19 -8.95
N LEU A 252 10.09 18.43 -8.37
CA LEU A 252 8.80 18.13 -9.00
C LEU A 252 8.56 18.97 -10.25
N ARG A 253 8.77 20.30 -10.18
CA ARG A 253 8.65 21.17 -11.37
C ARG A 253 9.60 20.77 -12.48
N ALA A 254 10.82 20.36 -12.12
CA ALA A 254 11.83 19.92 -13.08
C ALA A 254 11.45 18.63 -13.82
N LEU A 255 10.40 17.90 -13.41
CA LEU A 255 9.87 16.76 -14.17
C LEU A 255 9.14 17.17 -15.46
N GLY A 256 8.78 18.44 -15.62
CA GLY A 256 8.12 18.92 -16.85
C GLY A 256 6.71 18.34 -17.06
N LEU A 257 6.00 18.01 -15.97
CA LEU A 257 4.60 17.59 -16.03
C LEU A 257 3.70 18.79 -16.37
N SER A 258 2.56 18.53 -17.01
CA SER A 258 1.53 19.56 -17.21
C SER A 258 0.84 19.88 -15.89
N LEU A 259 1.40 20.84 -15.14
CA LEU A 259 0.91 21.24 -13.82
C LEU A 259 -0.46 21.92 -13.91
N GLU A 260 -0.73 22.62 -15.02
CA GLU A 260 -2.03 23.26 -15.27
C GLU A 260 -3.14 22.23 -15.43
N ASP A 261 -2.94 21.22 -16.28
CA ASP A 261 -3.91 20.13 -16.45
C ASP A 261 -4.12 19.36 -15.14
N LEU A 262 -3.06 19.17 -14.35
CA LEU A 262 -3.17 18.54 -13.04
C LEU A 262 -3.96 19.42 -12.06
N ARG A 263 -3.70 20.74 -12.02
CA ARG A 263 -4.44 21.68 -11.17
C ARG A 263 -5.93 21.67 -11.52
N GLN A 264 -6.28 21.65 -12.80
CA GLN A 264 -7.67 21.57 -13.27
C GLN A 264 -8.36 20.26 -12.87
N LYS A 265 -7.63 19.15 -12.87
CA LYS A 265 -8.14 17.84 -12.40
C LYS A 265 -8.30 17.79 -10.89
N VAL A 266 -7.32 18.28 -10.14
CA VAL A 266 -7.26 18.20 -8.66
C VAL A 266 -8.18 19.22 -7.99
N LYS A 267 -8.33 20.41 -8.60
CA LYS A 267 -9.19 21.54 -8.23
C LYS A 267 -8.88 22.21 -6.88
N ARG A 268 -8.51 21.45 -5.86
CA ARG A 268 -8.35 21.89 -4.46
C ARG A 268 -7.15 21.24 -3.77
N PRO A 269 -6.52 21.89 -2.78
CA PRO A 269 -5.42 21.34 -2.01
C PRO A 269 -5.86 20.13 -1.18
N VAL A 270 -4.90 19.26 -0.91
CA VAL A 270 -5.11 18.03 -0.13
C VAL A 270 -4.88 18.29 1.36
N ARG A 271 -5.73 17.70 2.19
CA ARG A 271 -5.71 17.76 3.64
C ARG A 271 -5.73 16.38 4.23
N CYS A 272 -4.71 16.03 5.03
CA CYS A 272 -4.64 14.73 5.66
C CYS A 272 -5.36 14.74 7.01
N VAL A 273 -6.08 13.66 7.31
CA VAL A 273 -6.64 13.35 8.64
C VAL A 273 -6.31 11.89 8.97
N TRP A 274 -6.36 11.48 10.24
CA TRP A 274 -5.85 10.16 10.65
C TRP A 274 -6.86 9.36 11.44
N VAL A 275 -6.84 8.05 11.22
CA VAL A 275 -7.60 7.06 11.98
C VAL A 275 -6.79 5.78 12.11
N SER A 276 -6.78 5.19 13.30
CA SER A 276 -6.11 3.91 13.57
C SER A 276 -7.06 2.99 14.29
N GLN A 277 -7.06 1.71 13.95
CA GLN A 277 -7.91 0.74 14.62
C GLN A 277 -7.62 0.72 16.14
N PRO A 278 -8.63 0.91 17.01
CA PRO A 278 -8.46 0.77 18.44
C PRO A 278 -8.29 -0.72 18.82
N GLY A 279 -7.81 -0.98 20.04
CA GLY A 279 -7.56 -2.35 20.50
C GLY A 279 -8.79 -3.26 20.47
N ASP A 280 -9.95 -2.70 20.78
CA ASP A 280 -11.22 -3.41 20.92
C ASP A 280 -12.30 -2.86 20.00
N LYS A 281 -13.16 -3.75 19.50
CA LYS A 281 -14.28 -3.42 18.60
C LYS A 281 -15.30 -2.45 19.22
N GLN A 282 -15.45 -2.48 20.54
CA GLN A 282 -16.40 -1.61 21.27
C GLN A 282 -16.06 -0.12 21.13
N HIS A 283 -14.80 0.23 20.84
CA HIS A 283 -14.34 1.61 20.69
C HIS A 283 -14.31 2.07 19.22
N TRP A 284 -14.80 1.26 18.27
CA TRP A 284 -14.79 1.63 16.85
C TRP A 284 -15.64 2.88 16.58
N GLU A 285 -16.84 2.93 17.15
CA GLU A 285 -17.76 4.06 16.96
C GLU A 285 -17.17 5.38 17.47
N GLU A 286 -16.65 5.40 18.70
CA GLU A 286 -15.93 6.56 19.26
C GLU A 286 -14.73 6.97 18.38
N CYS A 287 -13.96 6.00 17.89
CA CYS A 287 -12.84 6.25 16.99
C CYS A 287 -13.30 6.91 15.68
N PHE A 288 -14.43 6.49 15.12
CA PHE A 288 -14.98 7.05 13.89
C PHE A 288 -15.61 8.43 14.13
N GLU A 289 -16.30 8.65 15.24
CA GLU A 289 -16.82 9.97 15.64
C GLU A 289 -15.69 11.00 15.72
N ASN A 290 -14.58 10.65 16.37
CA ASN A 290 -13.40 11.50 16.46
C ASN A 290 -12.81 11.83 15.07
N LEU A 291 -12.84 10.89 14.13
CA LEU A 291 -12.43 11.13 12.75
C LEU A 291 -13.38 12.10 12.04
N VAL A 292 -14.70 11.94 12.19
CA VAL A 292 -15.68 12.86 11.60
C VAL A 292 -15.49 14.29 12.15
N GLN A 293 -15.24 14.42 13.45
CA GLN A 293 -14.93 15.73 14.06
C GLN A 293 -13.66 16.36 13.48
N GLN A 294 -12.60 15.57 13.24
CA GLN A 294 -11.40 16.05 12.55
C GLN A 294 -11.74 16.59 11.15
N ILE A 295 -12.50 15.82 10.35
CA ILE A 295 -12.92 16.20 8.99
C ILE A 295 -13.73 17.50 9.01
N GLN A 296 -14.68 17.62 9.93
CA GLN A 296 -15.51 18.82 10.10
C GLN A 296 -14.65 20.03 10.51
N SER A 297 -13.69 19.84 11.41
CA SER A 297 -12.80 20.92 11.86
C SER A 297 -11.94 21.47 10.72
N GLU A 298 -11.38 20.61 9.88
CA GLU A 298 -10.57 21.01 8.72
C GLU A 298 -11.43 21.68 7.64
N THR A 299 -12.63 21.16 7.41
CA THR A 299 -13.61 21.75 6.50
C THR A 299 -14.00 23.16 6.95
N TRP A 300 -14.30 23.32 8.25
CA TRP A 300 -14.63 24.62 8.86
C TRP A 300 -13.47 25.61 8.76
N ARG A 301 -12.24 25.20 9.10
CA ARG A 301 -11.04 26.03 8.95
C ARG A 301 -10.86 26.52 7.51
N SER A 302 -11.08 25.64 6.54
CA SER A 302 -11.03 26.02 5.13
C SER A 302 -12.13 27.04 4.78
N GLN A 303 -13.36 26.83 5.22
CA GLN A 303 -14.46 27.76 4.94
C GLN A 303 -14.20 29.15 5.53
N GLN A 304 -13.59 29.24 6.72
CA GLN A 304 -13.20 30.52 7.30
C GLN A 304 -12.13 31.24 6.48
N ALA A 305 -11.16 30.51 5.93
CA ALA A 305 -10.07 31.11 5.15
C ALA A 305 -10.49 31.51 3.73
N SER A 306 -11.30 30.70 3.04
CA SER A 306 -11.65 30.87 1.62
C SER A 306 -13.12 31.20 1.32
N GLY A 307 -13.98 31.34 2.34
CA GLY A 307 -15.41 31.58 2.19
C GLY A 307 -16.23 30.39 1.65
N THR A 308 -15.57 29.31 1.23
CA THR A 308 -16.15 28.06 0.71
C THR A 308 -15.28 26.86 1.13
N ASN A 309 -15.82 25.63 1.04
CA ASN A 309 -15.01 24.43 1.24
C ASN A 309 -14.05 24.24 0.06
N ASN A 310 -12.77 24.52 0.29
CA ASN A 310 -11.73 24.53 -0.73
C ASN A 310 -10.64 23.48 -0.47
N ILE A 311 -10.99 22.34 0.14
CA ILE A 311 -10.06 21.25 0.41
C ILE A 311 -10.58 19.89 -0.07
N ASN A 312 -9.64 19.00 -0.35
CA ASN A 312 -9.85 17.57 -0.55
C ASN A 312 -9.28 16.81 0.67
N ILE A 313 -10.06 15.93 1.30
CA ILE A 313 -9.68 15.17 2.50
C ILE A 313 -9.03 13.83 2.10
N LEU A 314 -7.84 13.56 2.62
CA LEU A 314 -7.16 12.28 2.50
C LEU A 314 -7.06 11.62 3.89
N ILE A 315 -7.95 10.67 4.15
CA ILE A 315 -7.96 9.91 5.40
C ILE A 315 -6.81 8.90 5.37
N CYS A 316 -5.86 9.04 6.28
CA CYS A 316 -4.75 8.12 6.49
C CYS A 316 -5.17 7.06 7.52
N CYS A 317 -5.64 5.91 7.04
CA CYS A 317 -6.15 4.81 7.85
C CYS A 317 -5.05 3.76 8.11
N SER A 318 -4.64 3.63 9.38
CA SER A 318 -3.88 2.47 9.83
C SER A 318 -4.85 1.36 10.23
N ALA A 319 -5.01 0.37 9.38
CA ALA A 319 -5.96 -0.71 9.58
C ALA A 319 -5.60 -1.61 10.75
N SER A 320 -4.31 -1.81 11.07
CA SER A 320 -3.92 -2.69 12.17
C SER A 320 -4.11 -2.05 13.55
N LYS A 321 -4.68 -2.80 14.51
CA LYS A 321 -4.70 -2.37 15.91
C LYS A 321 -3.30 -2.33 16.51
N ARG A 322 -3.04 -1.35 17.38
CA ARG A 322 -1.76 -1.24 18.09
C ARG A 322 -1.68 -2.23 19.23
N VAL A 323 -0.70 -3.12 19.16
CA VAL A 323 -0.38 -4.07 20.23
C VAL A 323 0.74 -3.48 21.08
N LEU A 324 0.44 -3.18 22.35
CA LEU A 324 1.41 -2.66 23.35
C LEU A 324 2.22 -3.80 23.99
N GLY A 325 1.64 -5.00 24.09
CA GLY A 325 2.23 -6.20 24.70
C GLY A 325 2.92 -7.14 23.71
N ALA A 326 3.17 -8.39 24.12
CA ALA A 326 3.62 -9.45 23.22
C ALA A 326 2.43 -9.99 22.42
N GLU A 327 2.60 -10.42 21.17
CA GLU A 327 1.50 -10.95 20.35
C GLU A 327 0.78 -12.15 21.00
N MET A 328 1.48 -12.88 21.88
CA MET A 328 0.90 -13.97 22.67
C MET A 328 -0.22 -13.50 23.62
N SER A 329 -0.30 -12.21 23.97
CA SER A 329 -1.35 -11.65 24.83
C SER A 329 -2.58 -11.16 24.06
N GLU A 330 -2.59 -11.29 22.74
CA GLU A 330 -3.64 -10.73 21.86
C GLU A 330 -4.51 -11.80 21.22
N ASP A 331 -4.64 -12.96 21.86
CA ASP A 331 -5.48 -14.07 21.39
C ASP A 331 -5.20 -14.49 19.93
N GLY A 332 -3.92 -14.54 19.57
CA GLY A 332 -3.47 -14.92 18.23
C GLY A 332 -3.49 -13.79 17.19
N TYR A 333 -3.90 -12.56 17.53
CA TYR A 333 -3.78 -11.42 16.62
C TYR A 333 -2.31 -10.99 16.42
N ILE A 334 -1.95 -10.73 15.17
CA ILE A 334 -0.63 -10.27 14.75
C ILE A 334 -0.78 -8.92 14.05
N GLN A 335 -0.33 -7.89 14.75
CA GLN A 335 -0.33 -6.52 14.23
C GLN A 335 0.51 -6.43 12.95
N GLY A 336 -0.11 -5.97 11.86
CA GLY A 336 0.58 -5.73 10.59
C GLY A 336 0.99 -7.01 9.87
N ALA A 337 0.20 -8.09 9.99
CA ALA A 337 0.48 -9.37 9.32
C ALA A 337 0.71 -9.23 7.80
N GLY A 338 0.04 -8.26 7.14
CA GLY A 338 0.23 -7.94 5.73
C GLY A 338 1.54 -7.20 5.39
N ASP A 339 2.17 -6.51 6.34
CA ASP A 339 3.41 -5.74 6.12
C ASP A 339 4.69 -6.61 6.14
N ASP A 340 4.61 -7.81 6.70
CA ASP A 340 5.71 -8.79 6.70
C ASP A 340 5.39 -10.04 5.86
N SER A 341 4.52 -9.90 4.85
CA SER A 341 4.07 -11.02 4.02
C SER A 341 5.22 -11.79 3.37
N GLU A 342 6.32 -11.11 3.01
CA GLU A 342 7.51 -11.74 2.42
C GLU A 342 8.12 -12.83 3.33
N GLY A 343 7.94 -12.75 4.65
CA GLY A 343 8.49 -13.69 5.62
C GLY A 343 7.65 -14.95 5.84
N TRP A 344 6.39 -14.98 5.40
CA TRP A 344 5.47 -16.07 5.74
C TRP A 344 4.53 -16.53 4.60
N SER A 345 4.29 -15.70 3.59
CA SER A 345 3.18 -15.92 2.65
C SER A 345 3.42 -17.04 1.65
N ARG A 346 4.64 -17.59 1.56
CA ARG A 346 5.02 -18.65 0.60
C ARG A 346 4.67 -18.31 -0.85
N GLY A 347 4.63 -17.03 -1.20
CA GLY A 347 4.25 -16.55 -2.53
C GLY A 347 2.75 -16.24 -2.69
N LEU A 348 1.93 -16.48 -1.67
CA LEU A 348 0.57 -15.96 -1.60
C LEU A 348 0.63 -14.43 -1.66
N THR A 349 -0.18 -13.86 -2.55
CA THR A 349 -0.33 -12.41 -2.69
C THR A 349 -1.68 -12.00 -2.11
N ALA A 350 -1.84 -10.72 -1.75
CA ALA A 350 -3.12 -10.19 -1.29
C ALA A 350 -4.27 -10.53 -2.25
N LYS A 351 -4.04 -10.41 -3.58
CA LYS A 351 -5.04 -10.77 -4.58
C LYS A 351 -5.44 -12.25 -4.48
N LEU A 352 -4.45 -13.16 -4.44
CA LEU A 352 -4.73 -14.59 -4.33
C LEU A 352 -5.44 -14.95 -3.02
N PHE A 353 -5.09 -14.27 -1.92
CA PHE A 353 -5.77 -14.43 -0.66
C PHE A 353 -7.26 -14.06 -0.78
N TRP A 354 -7.58 -12.88 -1.32
CA TRP A 354 -8.96 -12.45 -1.48
C TRP A 354 -9.75 -13.31 -2.46
N ASP A 355 -9.15 -13.68 -3.60
CA ASP A 355 -9.77 -14.57 -4.60
C ASP A 355 -10.11 -15.96 -4.01
N ASN A 356 -9.35 -16.42 -3.00
CA ASN A 356 -9.50 -17.74 -2.38
C ASN A 356 -9.87 -17.65 -0.89
N LYS A 357 -10.40 -16.49 -0.45
CA LYS A 357 -10.63 -16.19 0.98
C LYS A 357 -11.44 -17.29 1.65
N GLN A 358 -12.54 -17.70 1.03
CA GLN A 358 -13.44 -18.69 1.59
C GLN A 358 -12.73 -20.01 1.88
N VAL A 359 -12.08 -20.59 0.87
CA VAL A 359 -11.36 -21.87 0.99
C VAL A 359 -10.22 -21.80 2.01
N LEU A 360 -9.46 -20.69 2.01
CA LEU A 360 -8.38 -20.50 2.97
C LEU A 360 -8.89 -20.39 4.41
N MET A 361 -10.00 -19.68 4.64
CA MET A 361 -10.55 -19.54 5.99
C MET A 361 -11.27 -20.79 6.48
N GLU A 362 -11.96 -21.53 5.60
CA GLU A 362 -12.50 -22.86 5.93
C GLU A 362 -11.38 -23.79 6.40
N ALA A 363 -10.25 -23.83 5.67
CA ALA A 363 -9.07 -24.59 6.08
C ALA A 363 -8.46 -24.13 7.43
N VAL A 364 -8.49 -22.81 7.73
CA VAL A 364 -8.10 -22.28 9.05
C VAL A 364 -9.00 -22.84 10.14
N HIS A 365 -10.32 -22.86 9.93
CA HIS A 365 -11.30 -23.33 10.92
C HIS A 365 -11.24 -24.86 11.12
N GLU A 366 -10.98 -25.62 10.06
CA GLU A 366 -10.87 -27.08 10.10
C GLU A 366 -9.50 -27.59 10.61
N GLY A 367 -8.52 -26.70 10.77
CA GLY A 367 -7.16 -27.07 11.15
C GLY A 367 -6.41 -27.87 10.08
N ALA A 368 -6.75 -27.65 8.81
CA ALA A 368 -6.14 -28.32 7.66
C ALA A 368 -4.70 -27.84 7.38
N ASP A 369 -3.99 -28.54 6.50
CA ASP A 369 -2.64 -28.15 6.06
C ASP A 369 -2.69 -26.91 5.13
N LEU A 370 -2.64 -25.73 5.76
CA LEU A 370 -2.63 -24.44 5.07
C LEU A 370 -1.36 -24.21 4.24
N GLU A 371 -0.23 -24.81 4.61
CA GLU A 371 1.01 -24.61 3.85
C GLU A 371 0.89 -25.24 2.47
N GLN A 372 0.40 -26.48 2.42
CA GLN A 372 0.18 -27.18 1.15
C GLN A 372 -0.89 -26.49 0.30
N LEU A 373 -2.01 -26.09 0.91
CA LEU A 373 -3.08 -25.38 0.19
C LEU A 373 -2.57 -24.05 -0.41
N VAL A 374 -1.77 -23.29 0.32
CA VAL A 374 -1.15 -22.06 -0.20
C VAL A 374 -0.22 -22.37 -1.37
N ASP A 375 0.61 -23.40 -1.26
CA ASP A 375 1.53 -23.79 -2.33
C ASP A 375 0.75 -24.20 -3.61
N ASP A 376 -0.38 -24.89 -3.48
CA ASP A 376 -1.26 -25.30 -4.58
C ASP A 376 -1.96 -24.11 -5.25
N ILE A 377 -2.46 -23.15 -4.47
CA ILE A 377 -3.04 -21.89 -4.98
C ILE A 377 -1.98 -21.07 -5.74
N VAL A 378 -0.77 -20.97 -5.18
CA VAL A 378 0.33 -20.24 -5.82
C VAL A 378 0.78 -20.94 -7.10
N ALA A 379 0.86 -22.28 -7.10
CA ALA A 379 1.23 -23.06 -8.28
C ALA A 379 0.20 -22.91 -9.42
N SER A 380 -1.09 -23.04 -9.11
CA SER A 380 -2.18 -22.88 -10.09
C SER A 380 -2.19 -21.48 -10.71
N SER A 381 -1.93 -20.43 -9.92
CA SER A 381 -1.88 -19.04 -10.43
C SER A 381 -0.79 -18.78 -11.48
N LYS A 382 0.31 -19.55 -11.49
CA LYS A 382 1.43 -19.39 -12.44
C LYS A 382 1.08 -19.90 -13.83
N VAL A 383 0.12 -20.80 -13.97
CA VAL A 383 -0.26 -21.44 -15.24
C VAL A 383 -1.13 -20.51 -16.10
N SER A 384 -1.87 -19.58 -15.49
CA SER A 384 -2.86 -18.73 -16.16
C SER A 384 -2.37 -17.33 -16.58
N GLN A 385 -1.06 -17.06 -16.59
CA GLN A 385 -0.56 -15.72 -16.93
C GLN A 385 -0.68 -15.44 -18.44
N HIS A 386 -1.70 -14.69 -18.84
CA HIS A 386 -1.80 -14.07 -20.15
C HIS A 386 -1.09 -12.71 -20.20
N VAL A 387 -0.72 -12.27 -21.40
CA VAL A 387 -0.21 -10.90 -21.64
C VAL A 387 -1.31 -9.92 -21.22
N GLY A 388 -1.00 -9.03 -20.29
CA GLY A 388 -1.92 -8.00 -19.81
C GLY A 388 -2.20 -6.94 -20.88
N HIS A 389 -3.21 -6.12 -20.62
CA HIS A 389 -3.57 -5.01 -21.51
C HIS A 389 -2.35 -4.08 -21.78
N ALA A 390 -2.10 -3.80 -23.06
CA ALA A 390 -1.01 -2.93 -23.48
C ALA A 390 -1.34 -1.45 -23.23
N ILE A 391 -0.50 -0.78 -22.45
CA ILE A 391 -0.67 0.63 -22.09
C ILE A 391 0.23 1.48 -22.98
N LEU A 392 -0.35 2.43 -23.70
CA LEU A 392 0.41 3.43 -24.46
C LEU A 392 1.14 4.37 -23.50
N VAL A 393 2.43 4.61 -23.74
CA VAL A 393 3.23 5.54 -22.95
C VAL A 393 3.13 6.93 -23.57
N ALA A 394 2.19 7.73 -23.08
CA ALA A 394 2.03 9.11 -23.53
C ALA A 394 3.27 9.97 -23.18
N PRO A 395 3.63 10.99 -23.98
CA PRO A 395 2.95 11.48 -25.18
C PRO A 395 3.30 10.71 -26.47
N THR A 396 3.98 9.55 -26.40
CA THR A 396 4.24 8.76 -27.61
C THR A 396 2.95 8.22 -28.21
N THR A 397 2.98 7.88 -29.50
CA THR A 397 1.84 7.30 -30.23
C THR A 397 2.02 5.82 -30.54
N ASN A 398 3.22 5.28 -30.32
CA ASN A 398 3.60 3.95 -30.78
C ASN A 398 4.38 3.09 -29.77
N LEU A 399 4.70 3.59 -28.57
CA LEU A 399 5.43 2.84 -27.55
C LEU A 399 4.50 2.35 -26.44
N PHE A 400 4.42 1.04 -26.28
CA PHE A 400 3.50 0.37 -25.37
C PHE A 400 4.25 -0.46 -24.33
N ILE A 401 3.67 -0.55 -23.14
CA ILE A 401 4.16 -1.37 -22.02
C ILE A 401 3.04 -2.30 -21.53
N ALA A 402 3.38 -3.54 -21.24
CA ALA A 402 2.43 -4.50 -20.68
C ALA A 402 3.09 -5.48 -19.70
N THR A 403 2.24 -6.14 -18.92
CA THR A 403 2.62 -7.39 -18.26
C THR A 403 2.68 -8.49 -19.32
N GLY A 404 3.74 -9.30 -19.35
CA GLY A 404 3.90 -10.39 -20.31
C GLY A 404 4.21 -11.70 -19.64
N SER A 405 3.86 -12.80 -20.29
CA SER A 405 4.25 -14.14 -19.88
C SER A 405 5.51 -14.60 -20.63
N ASN A 406 5.95 -15.84 -20.36
CA ASN A 406 7.09 -16.43 -21.07
C ASN A 406 6.82 -16.68 -22.55
N GLU A 407 5.54 -16.67 -22.97
CA GLU A 407 5.13 -16.91 -24.35
C GLU A 407 4.35 -15.71 -24.89
N VAL A 408 4.73 -15.24 -26.08
CA VAL A 408 4.04 -14.14 -26.75
C VAL A 408 3.01 -14.70 -27.73
N SER A 409 1.72 -14.41 -27.49
CA SER A 409 0.60 -14.89 -28.31
C SER A 409 0.69 -14.41 -29.76
N LYS A 410 0.12 -15.20 -30.70
CA LYS A 410 0.08 -14.84 -32.13
C LYS A 410 -0.57 -13.48 -32.39
N GLN A 411 -1.71 -13.21 -31.73
CA GLN A 411 -2.43 -11.94 -31.82
C GLN A 411 -1.56 -10.73 -31.43
N THR A 412 -0.71 -10.88 -30.40
CA THR A 412 0.23 -9.83 -29.99
C THR A 412 1.25 -9.56 -31.10
N ARG A 413 1.77 -10.62 -31.75
CA ARG A 413 2.73 -10.51 -32.86
C ARG A 413 2.14 -9.92 -34.15
N GLU A 414 0.82 -10.00 -34.31
CA GLU A 414 0.10 -9.37 -35.43
C GLU A 414 -0.16 -7.88 -35.17
N THR A 415 -0.40 -7.50 -33.91
CA THR A 415 -0.73 -6.13 -33.52
C THR A 415 0.49 -5.20 -33.47
N PHE A 416 1.64 -5.74 -33.05
CA PHE A 416 2.86 -4.97 -32.82
C PHE A 416 3.91 -5.29 -33.88
N SER A 417 4.60 -4.25 -34.36
CA SER A 417 5.69 -4.37 -35.32
C SER A 417 6.93 -5.00 -34.69
N ILE A 418 7.14 -4.76 -33.41
CA ILE A 418 8.19 -5.39 -32.61
C ILE A 418 7.72 -5.56 -31.16
N VAL A 419 8.02 -6.72 -30.57
CA VAL A 419 7.76 -7.07 -29.18
C VAL A 419 9.09 -7.36 -28.49
N ILE A 420 9.39 -6.65 -27.41
CA ILE A 420 10.55 -6.90 -26.55
C ILE A 420 10.06 -7.60 -25.29
N ALA A 421 10.29 -8.90 -25.22
CA ALA A 421 9.89 -9.72 -24.08
C ALA A 421 11.08 -9.89 -23.12
N CYS A 422 11.06 -9.17 -22.00
CA CYS A 422 12.19 -9.16 -21.06
C CYS A 422 12.46 -10.54 -20.46
N ASN A 423 11.41 -11.32 -20.17
CA ASN A 423 11.53 -12.60 -19.46
C ASN A 423 11.41 -13.83 -20.36
N ALA A 424 11.00 -13.68 -21.63
CA ALA A 424 10.89 -14.80 -22.57
C ALA A 424 12.26 -15.42 -22.88
N ASN A 425 12.28 -16.69 -23.22
CA ASN A 425 13.50 -17.43 -23.54
C ASN A 425 14.13 -16.90 -24.84
N VAL A 426 15.45 -16.69 -24.84
CA VAL A 426 16.25 -16.18 -25.98
C VAL A 426 16.08 -17.04 -27.24
N GLN A 427 15.73 -18.33 -27.09
CA GLN A 427 15.44 -19.22 -28.22
C GLN A 427 14.19 -18.85 -29.04
N GLN A 428 13.36 -17.91 -28.56
CA GLN A 428 12.16 -17.43 -29.26
C GLN A 428 12.39 -16.12 -30.05
N ASP A 429 13.64 -15.68 -30.25
CA ASP A 429 13.97 -14.48 -31.02
C ASP A 429 13.64 -14.67 -32.52
N ASP A 430 12.90 -13.73 -33.09
CA ASP A 430 12.59 -13.65 -34.53
C ASP A 430 12.60 -12.18 -35.00
N GLU A 431 12.17 -11.89 -36.23
CA GLU A 431 12.18 -10.52 -36.76
C GLU A 431 11.29 -9.56 -35.93
N LYS A 432 10.15 -10.05 -35.42
CA LYS A 432 9.14 -9.28 -34.67
C LYS A 432 9.26 -9.47 -33.16
N LEU A 433 9.93 -10.49 -32.66
CA LEU A 433 10.07 -10.79 -31.23
C LEU A 433 11.53 -10.77 -30.81
N LEU A 434 11.88 -9.88 -29.88
CA LEU A 434 13.18 -9.87 -29.21
C LEU A 434 13.03 -10.40 -27.77
N ALA A 435 13.51 -11.63 -27.54
CA ALA A 435 13.46 -12.27 -26.23
C ALA A 435 14.78 -12.09 -25.46
N LEU A 436 14.73 -11.45 -24.29
CA LEU A 436 15.95 -11.05 -23.55
C LEU A 436 16.44 -12.11 -22.55
N GLY A 437 15.60 -13.07 -22.15
CA GLY A 437 15.96 -14.10 -21.17
C GLY A 437 16.31 -13.58 -19.77
N CYS A 438 15.82 -12.39 -19.38
CA CYS A 438 16.10 -11.83 -18.07
C CYS A 438 15.34 -12.61 -16.99
N LYS A 439 16.05 -13.00 -15.92
CA LYS A 439 15.44 -13.56 -14.71
C LYS A 439 14.66 -12.48 -13.95
N GLN A 440 13.87 -12.87 -12.95
CA GLN A 440 13.22 -11.91 -12.06
C GLN A 440 14.23 -11.27 -11.09
N GLY A 441 13.89 -10.07 -10.60
CA GLY A 441 14.65 -9.36 -9.58
C GLY A 441 16.04 -8.89 -10.04
N LYS A 442 16.96 -8.73 -9.07
CA LYS A 442 18.27 -8.09 -9.26
C LYS A 442 19.14 -8.78 -10.32
N LEU A 443 19.05 -10.10 -10.46
CA LEU A 443 19.77 -10.87 -11.50
C LEU A 443 19.28 -10.48 -12.91
N GLY A 444 17.97 -10.26 -13.07
CA GLY A 444 17.38 -9.77 -14.31
C GLY A 444 17.94 -8.41 -14.73
N SER A 445 18.05 -7.47 -13.80
CA SER A 445 18.57 -6.12 -14.09
C SER A 445 20.03 -6.13 -14.54
N LYS A 446 20.85 -7.11 -14.09
CA LYS A 446 22.24 -7.25 -14.55
C LYS A 446 22.27 -7.70 -16.02
N VAL A 447 21.55 -8.77 -16.35
CA VAL A 447 21.44 -9.27 -17.72
C VAL A 447 20.85 -8.22 -18.65
N LEU A 448 19.83 -7.50 -18.19
CA LEU A 448 19.22 -6.41 -18.94
C LEU A 448 20.25 -5.40 -19.41
N ARG A 449 21.17 -4.97 -18.53
CA ARG A 449 22.23 -4.00 -18.86
C ARG A 449 23.04 -4.40 -20.09
N GLU A 450 23.43 -5.68 -20.17
CA GLU A 450 24.22 -6.23 -21.28
C GLU A 450 23.39 -6.30 -22.57
N LYS A 451 22.07 -6.52 -22.45
CA LYS A 451 21.14 -6.63 -23.57
C LYS A 451 20.61 -5.30 -24.09
N LEU A 452 20.76 -4.19 -23.36
CA LEU A 452 20.25 -2.88 -23.78
C LEU A 452 20.86 -2.39 -25.12
N VAL A 453 22.10 -2.77 -25.43
CA VAL A 453 22.74 -2.47 -26.73
C VAL A 453 21.95 -3.13 -27.88
N GLN A 454 21.62 -4.42 -27.73
CA GLN A 454 20.84 -5.18 -28.71
C GLN A 454 19.42 -4.61 -28.86
N VAL A 455 18.78 -4.25 -27.75
CA VAL A 455 17.45 -3.63 -27.74
C VAL A 455 17.46 -2.31 -28.52
N LYS A 456 18.43 -1.42 -28.22
CA LYS A 456 18.58 -0.14 -28.92
C LYS A 456 18.75 -0.38 -30.41
N ALA A 457 19.69 -1.24 -30.81
CA ALA A 457 20.00 -1.49 -32.22
C ALA A 457 18.78 -2.02 -33.00
N ARG A 458 18.05 -2.99 -32.44
CA ARG A 458 16.87 -3.57 -33.10
C ARG A 458 15.75 -2.55 -33.24
N CYS A 459 15.43 -1.81 -32.17
CA CYS A 459 14.41 -0.76 -32.24
C CYS A 459 14.80 0.35 -33.20
N GLU A 460 16.07 0.77 -33.21
CA GLU A 460 16.56 1.80 -34.13
C GLU A 460 16.38 1.38 -35.59
N GLN A 461 16.69 0.11 -35.93
CA GLN A 461 16.49 -0.42 -37.28
C GLN A 461 15.00 -0.41 -37.68
N THR A 462 14.12 -0.88 -36.80
CA THR A 462 12.67 -0.92 -37.07
C THR A 462 12.07 0.47 -37.19
N LEU A 463 12.40 1.38 -36.28
CA LEU A 463 11.84 2.73 -36.22
C LEU A 463 12.41 3.65 -37.33
N LYS A 464 13.65 3.41 -37.82
CA LYS A 464 14.17 4.10 -39.01
C LYS A 464 13.45 3.68 -40.29
N LYS A 465 13.09 2.40 -40.42
CA LYS A 465 12.30 1.89 -41.57
C LYS A 465 10.85 2.36 -41.52
N THR A 466 10.25 2.30 -40.33
CA THR A 466 8.83 2.62 -40.12
C THR A 466 8.68 3.43 -38.82
N PRO A 467 8.67 4.77 -38.89
CA PRO A 467 8.59 5.62 -37.69
C PRO A 467 7.34 5.38 -36.83
N ASN A 468 6.22 5.01 -37.45
CA ASN A 468 4.97 4.72 -36.73
C ASN A 468 4.84 3.24 -36.29
N ALA A 469 5.91 2.44 -36.38
CA ALA A 469 5.91 1.05 -35.96
C ALA A 469 5.55 0.93 -34.48
N LYS A 470 4.57 0.08 -34.15
CA LYS A 470 4.14 -0.14 -32.78
C LYS A 470 5.14 -1.04 -32.06
N VAL A 471 5.72 -0.54 -30.97
CA VAL A 471 6.70 -1.23 -30.13
C VAL A 471 6.01 -1.63 -28.83
N LEU A 472 5.99 -2.93 -28.51
CA LEU A 472 5.53 -3.42 -27.21
C LEU A 472 6.71 -3.89 -26.38
N VAL A 473 6.76 -3.49 -25.11
CA VAL A 473 7.74 -3.97 -24.15
C VAL A 473 7.03 -4.66 -23.00
N THR A 474 7.43 -5.90 -22.69
CA THR A 474 6.80 -6.71 -21.64
C THR A 474 7.80 -7.24 -20.63
N CYS A 475 7.35 -7.42 -19.39
CA CYS A 475 8.03 -8.24 -18.38
C CYS A 475 6.98 -8.91 -17.49
N SER A 476 7.39 -9.87 -16.66
CA SER A 476 6.48 -10.72 -15.86
C SER A 476 5.54 -9.93 -14.94
N THR A 477 5.93 -8.73 -14.53
CA THR A 477 5.08 -7.85 -13.70
C THR A 477 4.52 -6.66 -14.47
N GLY A 478 5.12 -6.32 -15.61
CA GLY A 478 4.90 -5.05 -16.31
C GLY A 478 5.42 -3.81 -15.57
N ARG A 479 6.02 -3.95 -14.37
CA ARG A 479 6.33 -2.83 -13.45
C ARG A 479 7.82 -2.54 -13.30
N ASP A 480 8.71 -3.44 -13.70
CA ASP A 480 10.16 -3.34 -13.44
C ASP A 480 11.01 -3.31 -14.72
N LEU A 481 11.42 -4.47 -15.25
CA LEU A 481 12.36 -4.56 -16.38
C LEU A 481 11.81 -3.87 -17.64
N SER A 482 10.52 -4.05 -17.92
CA SER A 482 9.86 -3.40 -19.06
C SER A 482 9.90 -1.88 -18.94
N VAL A 483 9.73 -1.33 -17.73
CA VAL A 483 9.87 0.11 -17.48
C VAL A 483 11.30 0.57 -17.79
N GLY A 484 12.30 -0.21 -17.40
CA GLY A 484 13.71 0.10 -17.71
C GLY A 484 14.00 0.14 -19.22
N VAL A 485 13.48 -0.83 -19.97
CA VAL A 485 13.62 -0.85 -21.44
C VAL A 485 12.89 0.31 -22.10
N VAL A 486 11.62 0.55 -21.73
CA VAL A 486 10.84 1.69 -22.25
C VAL A 486 11.56 3.00 -21.96
N LEU A 487 12.13 3.16 -20.77
CA LEU A 487 12.87 4.36 -20.39
C LEU A 487 14.09 4.60 -21.27
N VAL A 488 14.83 3.53 -21.63
CA VAL A 488 15.95 3.63 -22.57
C VAL A 488 15.46 4.05 -23.95
N LEU A 489 14.39 3.45 -24.46
CA LEU A 489 13.82 3.80 -25.76
C LEU A 489 13.36 5.26 -25.79
N LEU A 490 12.65 5.72 -24.76
CA LEU A 490 12.23 7.11 -24.59
C LEU A 490 13.41 8.08 -24.60
N CYS A 491 14.50 7.75 -23.90
CA CYS A 491 15.67 8.62 -23.85
C CYS A 491 16.46 8.64 -25.17
N CYS A 492 16.50 7.52 -25.89
CA CYS A 492 17.29 7.39 -27.12
C CYS A 492 16.58 7.92 -28.36
N PHE A 493 15.26 7.77 -28.47
CA PHE A 493 14.54 7.96 -29.73
C PHE A 493 13.44 9.03 -29.68
N TYR A 494 12.94 9.39 -28.50
CA TYR A 494 11.77 10.26 -28.38
C TYR A 494 12.11 11.65 -27.83
N HIS A 495 11.62 12.68 -28.51
CA HIS A 495 11.72 14.05 -28.04
C HIS A 495 10.52 14.46 -27.17
N ASP A 496 10.49 15.69 -26.69
CA ASP A 496 9.55 16.16 -25.65
C ASP A 496 8.07 16.16 -26.03
N GLN A 497 7.73 15.99 -27.32
CA GLN A 497 6.34 15.84 -27.78
C GLN A 497 5.99 14.37 -28.08
N GLY A 498 6.87 13.42 -27.76
CA GLY A 498 6.62 12.00 -27.99
C GLY A 498 6.77 11.55 -29.44
N THR A 499 7.35 12.37 -30.32
CA THR A 499 7.70 11.94 -31.69
C THR A 499 9.17 11.51 -31.78
N ILE A 500 9.46 10.71 -32.81
CA ILE A 500 10.78 10.10 -33.00
C ILE A 500 11.72 11.07 -33.70
N ASP A 501 12.93 11.20 -33.17
CA ASP A 501 13.97 12.06 -33.73
C ASP A 501 15.34 11.39 -33.58
N PHE A 502 15.87 10.87 -34.69
CA PHE A 502 17.19 10.21 -34.75
C PHE A 502 18.36 11.17 -34.96
N PHE A 503 18.10 12.43 -35.33
CA PHE A 503 19.14 13.35 -35.79
C PHE A 503 19.65 14.27 -34.69
N ARG A 504 18.96 14.32 -33.56
CA ARG A 504 19.29 15.22 -32.46
C ARG A 504 20.15 14.54 -31.41
N PHE A 505 21.45 14.81 -31.46
CA PHE A 505 22.37 14.45 -30.37
C PHE A 505 21.97 15.21 -29.10
N ARG A 506 21.74 14.49 -28.01
CA ARG A 506 21.38 15.08 -26.72
C ARG A 506 22.22 14.43 -25.63
N SER A 507 22.79 15.26 -24.77
CA SER A 507 23.36 14.79 -23.51
C SER A 507 22.21 14.23 -22.67
N ILE A 508 22.27 12.95 -22.34
CA ILE A 508 21.31 12.29 -21.46
C ILE A 508 21.86 12.39 -20.03
N ASP A 509 21.26 13.24 -19.22
CA ASP A 509 21.59 13.36 -17.80
C ASP A 509 20.55 12.69 -16.90
N LYS A 510 20.81 12.69 -15.59
CA LYS A 510 19.88 12.11 -14.60
C LYS A 510 18.52 12.81 -14.59
N GLN A 511 18.48 14.11 -14.87
CA GLN A 511 17.24 14.88 -14.82
C GLN A 511 16.34 14.52 -16.01
N PHE A 512 16.91 14.42 -17.20
CA PHE A 512 16.22 13.97 -18.40
C PHE A 512 15.65 12.55 -18.25
N ILE A 513 16.43 11.64 -17.66
CA ILE A 513 15.95 10.28 -17.36
C ILE A 513 14.76 10.32 -16.39
N LYS A 514 14.79 11.18 -15.36
CA LYS A 514 13.65 11.35 -14.44
C LYS A 514 12.41 11.90 -15.15
N GLN A 515 12.55 12.86 -16.05
CA GLN A 515 11.45 13.40 -16.86
C GLN A 515 10.80 12.30 -17.71
N ARG A 516 11.61 11.50 -18.42
CA ARG A 516 11.10 10.37 -19.21
C ARG A 516 10.48 9.26 -18.36
N LEU A 517 10.99 9.02 -17.16
CA LEU A 517 10.36 8.10 -16.21
C LEU A 517 9.00 8.64 -15.73
N ALA A 518 8.89 9.96 -15.52
CA ALA A 518 7.63 10.59 -15.12
C ALA A 518 6.52 10.36 -16.17
N TRP A 519 6.85 10.34 -17.46
CA TRP A 519 5.93 9.97 -18.54
C TRP A 519 5.40 8.54 -18.37
N ILE A 520 6.30 7.58 -18.13
CA ILE A 520 5.90 6.18 -17.90
C ILE A 520 4.99 6.07 -16.68
N THR A 521 5.36 6.70 -15.56
CA THR A 521 4.56 6.63 -14.32
C THR A 521 3.23 7.40 -14.41
N SER A 522 3.12 8.36 -15.35
CA SER A 522 1.86 9.06 -15.63
C SER A 522 0.91 8.21 -16.46
N SER A 523 1.42 7.43 -17.42
CA SER A 523 0.61 6.53 -18.25
C SER A 523 0.34 5.17 -17.60
N LYS A 524 1.31 4.64 -16.85
CA LYS A 524 1.24 3.37 -16.12
C LYS A 524 1.55 3.60 -14.64
N PRO A 525 0.53 3.92 -13.82
CA PRO A 525 0.75 4.35 -12.43
C PRO A 525 1.38 3.31 -11.50
N ASP A 526 1.24 2.02 -11.81
CA ASP A 526 1.86 0.92 -11.07
C ASP A 526 3.31 0.65 -11.50
N ALA A 527 3.87 1.42 -12.45
CA ALA A 527 5.27 1.35 -12.84
C ALA A 527 6.19 1.67 -11.65
N ASN A 528 7.05 0.74 -11.29
CA ASN A 528 7.92 0.83 -10.12
C ASN A 528 9.25 0.11 -10.36
N PRO A 529 10.13 0.68 -11.22
CA PRO A 529 11.40 0.05 -11.55
C PRO A 529 12.30 -0.05 -10.33
N SER A 530 12.91 -1.22 -10.15
CA SER A 530 13.80 -1.48 -9.03
C SER A 530 15.04 -0.59 -9.11
N ARG A 531 15.71 -0.39 -7.96
CA ARG A 531 16.99 0.35 -7.92
C ARG A 531 18.03 -0.30 -8.86
N ALA A 532 18.03 -1.62 -8.97
CA ALA A 532 18.95 -2.36 -9.84
C ALA A 532 18.65 -2.08 -11.32
N THR A 533 17.37 -2.06 -11.71
CA THR A 533 16.94 -1.72 -13.07
C THR A 533 17.31 -0.29 -13.43
N LEU A 534 17.04 0.69 -12.55
CA LEU A 534 17.44 2.08 -12.79
C LEU A 534 18.97 2.25 -12.84
N GLN A 535 19.73 1.52 -12.04
CA GLN A 535 21.20 1.50 -12.14
C GLN A 535 21.67 0.94 -13.48
N ALA A 536 21.01 -0.10 -14.02
CA ALA A 536 21.32 -0.63 -15.34
C ALA A 536 21.04 0.39 -16.45
N VAL A 537 19.86 1.04 -16.42
CA VAL A 537 19.49 2.10 -17.37
C VAL A 537 20.46 3.27 -17.29
N ASN A 538 20.74 3.77 -16.09
CA ASN A 538 21.66 4.89 -15.88
C ASN A 538 23.07 4.57 -16.37
N SER A 539 23.56 3.37 -16.10
CA SER A 539 24.88 2.92 -16.56
C SER A 539 24.97 2.86 -18.08
N PHE A 540 23.88 2.49 -18.76
CA PHE A 540 23.82 2.41 -20.21
C PHE A 540 23.70 3.80 -20.85
N LEU A 541 22.79 4.64 -20.34
CA LEU A 541 22.49 5.95 -20.95
C LEU A 541 23.53 7.04 -20.64
N MET A 542 24.17 6.97 -19.47
CA MET A 542 25.18 7.95 -19.04
C MET A 542 26.60 7.39 -19.06
N GLY A 543 26.79 6.15 -19.50
CA GLY A 543 28.12 5.58 -19.71
C GLY A 543 28.87 6.39 -20.76
N ARG A 544 30.18 6.58 -20.58
CA ARG A 544 31.01 7.20 -21.63
C ARG A 544 30.94 6.32 -22.88
N PRO A 545 30.83 6.90 -24.08
CA PRO A 545 31.09 6.13 -25.31
C PRO A 545 32.48 5.52 -25.19
N ASP A 546 32.59 4.22 -25.46
CA ASP A 546 33.88 3.55 -25.64
C ASP A 546 34.65 4.19 -26.82
#